data_AF-A0A090VJI6-F1
#
_entry.id   AF-A0A090VJI6-F1
#
_cell.length_a   1.000
_cell.length_b   1.000
_cell.length_c   1.000
_cell.angle_alpha   90.00
_cell.angle_beta   90.00
_cell.angle_gamma   90.00
#
_symmetry.space_group_name_H-M   'P 1'
#
loop_
_entity.id
_entity.type
_entity.pdbx_description
1 polymer ?
#
loop_
_entity_poly.entity_id
_entity_poly.type
_entity_poly.pdbx_seq_one_letter_code
_entity_poly.pdbx_strand_id
1 'polypeptide(L)'
;MNLFNKLFKNQLGNDNVFPKEGDDGIVNIENDTIICEGNHGIYSCVVNLNDLQYAYIVIGQNNLVSLFLFDYHQNYIPVNYKGFKNVYETLSSRFKFNDPVFFESINKKEKFKKVIWRKQQSPTYQILATGYNDYADGFEIQSPRKQFINWNTTYSELEKSEHVFFQKSPYNQSILKFKYPIRIGNILLNDFGSYFDNKRKDVAVLNFYTHCFDNQGTDRSYNDLKEILKRDLTWIIKIMVMKETIKKTSTSVLKELICLFAILTIVIGNLMVVILLYLLKIGGDIPNC
;
A
#
# COMPACT_ATOMS: atom_id res chain seq x y z
N MET A 1 -6.51 -40.97 -39.28
CA MET A 1 -6.72 -40.38 -37.93
C MET A 1 -5.40 -39.70 -37.53
N ASN A 2 -5.41 -38.36 -37.49
CA ASN A 2 -4.30 -37.51 -37.91
C ASN A 2 -3.07 -37.45 -36.99
N LEU A 3 -1.89 -37.55 -37.62
CA LEU A 3 -0.56 -37.22 -37.07
C LEU A 3 -0.49 -35.79 -36.48
N PHE A 4 -1.32 -34.88 -36.99
CA PHE A 4 -1.48 -33.52 -36.49
C PHE A 4 -1.99 -33.44 -35.04
N ASN A 5 -2.85 -34.36 -34.58
CA ASN A 5 -3.32 -34.36 -33.19
C ASN A 5 -2.23 -34.76 -32.19
N LYS A 6 -1.19 -35.47 -32.64
CA LYS A 6 -0.03 -35.85 -31.81
C LYS A 6 0.99 -34.71 -31.71
N LEU A 7 1.12 -33.89 -32.76
CA LEU A 7 2.01 -32.73 -32.79
C LEU A 7 1.49 -31.56 -31.95
N PHE A 8 0.18 -31.34 -31.90
CA PHE A 8 -0.41 -30.25 -31.08
C PHE A 8 -0.64 -30.60 -29.61
N LYS A 9 -0.70 -31.89 -29.23
CA LYS A 9 -0.71 -32.29 -27.81
C LYS A 9 0.66 -32.14 -27.13
N ASN A 10 1.75 -32.20 -27.89
CA ASN A 10 3.11 -32.10 -27.35
C ASN A 10 3.62 -30.65 -27.16
N GLN A 11 2.79 -29.64 -27.43
CA GLN A 11 3.10 -28.22 -27.12
C GLN A 11 2.34 -27.67 -25.91
N LEU A 12 1.54 -28.51 -25.22
CA LEU A 12 0.91 -28.23 -23.93
C LEU A 12 1.66 -28.99 -22.80
N GLY A 13 2.98 -29.04 -22.90
CA GLY A 13 3.85 -29.74 -21.95
C GLY A 13 4.08 -28.95 -20.67
N ASN A 14 3.04 -28.86 -19.84
CA ASN A 14 3.15 -28.78 -18.40
C ASN A 14 1.79 -29.28 -17.90
N ASP A 15 1.68 -30.58 -17.59
CA ASP A 15 0.57 -31.03 -16.78
C ASP A 15 0.57 -30.17 -15.51
N ASN A 16 -0.59 -29.65 -15.11
CA ASN A 16 -0.79 -28.87 -13.88
C ASN A 16 -0.57 -29.79 -12.66
N VAL A 17 0.67 -30.20 -12.42
CA VAL A 17 1.05 -31.16 -11.40
C VAL A 17 1.50 -30.42 -10.17
N PHE A 18 0.77 -30.63 -9.07
CA PHE A 18 1.21 -30.21 -7.75
C PHE A 18 2.46 -31.00 -7.33
N PRO A 19 3.41 -30.36 -6.64
CA PRO A 19 4.49 -31.06 -5.96
C PRO A 19 3.94 -32.14 -5.03
N LYS A 20 4.75 -33.19 -4.81
CA LYS A 20 4.39 -34.24 -3.87
C LYS A 20 4.30 -33.66 -2.47
N GLU A 21 3.14 -33.83 -1.82
CA GLU A 21 2.95 -33.49 -0.42
C GLU A 21 3.76 -34.44 0.48
N GLY A 22 4.26 -33.91 1.59
CA GLY A 22 5.03 -34.62 2.60
C GLY A 22 4.56 -34.29 4.01
N ASP A 23 5.30 -34.80 5.01
CA ASP A 23 4.95 -34.68 6.43
C ASP A 23 5.69 -33.52 7.13
N ASP A 24 6.16 -32.52 6.35
CA ASP A 24 6.87 -31.34 6.87
C ASP A 24 5.94 -30.31 7.54
N GLY A 25 4.64 -30.46 7.32
CA GLY A 25 3.58 -29.62 7.87
C GLY A 25 2.22 -29.99 7.29
N ILE A 26 1.17 -29.46 7.90
CA ILE A 26 -0.24 -29.69 7.51
C ILE A 26 -0.89 -28.35 7.26
N VAL A 27 -1.76 -28.29 6.26
CA VAL A 27 -2.60 -27.12 5.99
C VAL A 27 -4.04 -27.54 5.67
N ASN A 28 -4.99 -26.83 6.25
CA ASN A 28 -6.42 -27.05 6.05
C ASN A 28 -7.20 -25.73 6.10
N ILE A 29 -8.48 -25.78 5.70
CA ILE A 29 -9.41 -24.66 5.82
C ILE A 29 -10.51 -25.06 6.81
N GLU A 30 -10.73 -24.24 7.81
CA GLU A 30 -11.81 -24.35 8.79
C GLU A 30 -12.58 -23.03 8.87
N ASN A 31 -13.87 -23.03 8.57
CA ASN A 31 -14.76 -21.86 8.70
C ASN A 31 -14.15 -20.55 8.17
N ASP A 32 -13.78 -20.53 6.88
CA ASP A 32 -13.13 -19.39 6.21
C ASP A 32 -11.76 -18.97 6.76
N THR A 33 -11.12 -19.84 7.54
CA THR A 33 -9.77 -19.63 8.06
C THR A 33 -8.85 -20.73 7.55
N ILE A 34 -7.72 -20.35 6.96
CA ILE A 34 -6.64 -21.33 6.71
C ILE A 34 -5.86 -21.49 8.00
N ILE A 35 -5.63 -22.74 8.40
CA ILE A 35 -4.74 -23.09 9.49
C ILE A 35 -3.58 -23.89 8.88
N CYS A 36 -2.37 -23.48 9.19
CA CYS A 36 -1.13 -24.09 8.73
C CYS A 36 -0.25 -24.35 9.93
N GLU A 37 0.23 -25.58 10.05
CA GLU A 37 1.11 -26.02 11.13
C GLU A 37 2.36 -26.65 10.52
N GLY A 38 3.49 -25.97 10.64
CA GLY A 38 4.77 -26.51 10.21
C GLY A 38 5.51 -27.26 11.32
N ASN A 39 6.42 -28.15 10.94
CA ASN A 39 7.30 -28.82 11.91
C ASN A 39 8.08 -27.78 12.75
N HIS A 40 8.03 -27.94 14.07
CA HIS A 40 8.61 -27.02 15.06
C HIS A 40 8.08 -25.57 15.01
N GLY A 41 6.88 -25.35 14.45
CA GLY A 41 6.22 -24.04 14.42
C GLY A 41 6.76 -23.08 13.36
N ILE A 42 7.71 -23.53 12.53
CA ILE A 42 8.25 -22.72 11.42
C ILE A 42 7.20 -22.73 10.30
N TYR A 43 6.82 -21.54 9.81
CA TYR A 43 5.76 -21.34 8.80
C TYR A 43 4.34 -21.72 9.26
N SER A 44 4.08 -21.77 10.57
CA SER A 44 2.69 -21.82 11.04
C SER A 44 1.98 -20.51 10.73
N CYS A 45 0.72 -20.59 10.28
CA CYS A 45 -0.08 -19.41 9.99
C CYS A 45 -1.57 -19.64 10.22
N VAL A 46 -2.28 -18.54 10.50
CA VAL A 46 -3.73 -18.47 10.56
C VAL A 46 -4.15 -17.34 9.63
N VAL A 47 -4.89 -17.67 8.58
CA VAL A 47 -5.26 -16.70 7.53
C VAL A 47 -6.76 -16.57 7.45
N ASN A 48 -7.31 -15.37 7.68
CA ASN A 48 -8.74 -15.12 7.48
C ASN A 48 -9.02 -14.83 6.00
N LEU A 49 -9.79 -15.70 5.35
CA LEU A 49 -10.08 -15.57 3.91
C LEU A 49 -10.92 -14.35 3.56
N ASN A 50 -11.67 -13.80 4.53
CA ASN A 50 -12.46 -12.58 4.31
C ASN A 50 -11.57 -11.32 4.25
N ASP A 51 -10.43 -11.37 4.95
CA ASP A 51 -9.46 -10.29 5.03
C ASP A 51 -8.35 -10.38 3.98
N LEU A 52 -8.32 -11.46 3.19
CA LEU A 52 -7.30 -11.69 2.17
C LEU A 52 -7.26 -10.56 1.13
N GLN A 53 -6.08 -9.97 0.93
CA GLN A 53 -5.85 -8.83 0.03
C GLN A 53 -5.19 -9.25 -1.28
N TYR A 54 -4.23 -10.18 -1.21
CA TYR A 54 -3.55 -10.69 -2.39
C TYR A 54 -2.84 -12.01 -2.12
N ALA A 55 -2.58 -12.74 -3.22
CA ALA A 55 -1.88 -14.01 -3.21
C ALA A 55 -0.76 -14.02 -4.26
N TYR A 56 0.38 -14.60 -3.88
CA TYR A 56 1.56 -14.75 -4.74
C TYR A 56 2.06 -16.18 -4.68
N ILE A 57 2.65 -16.63 -5.79
CA ILE A 57 3.59 -17.75 -5.77
C ILE A 57 4.98 -17.18 -5.52
N VAL A 58 5.67 -17.72 -4.52
CA VAL A 58 7.00 -17.26 -4.09
C VAL A 58 7.96 -18.44 -4.06
N ILE A 59 9.16 -18.23 -4.60
CA ILE A 59 10.31 -19.11 -4.40
C ILE A 59 11.30 -18.35 -3.53
N GLY A 60 11.34 -18.75 -2.25
CA GLY A 60 12.08 -18.06 -1.20
C GLY A 60 13.56 -18.43 -1.15
N GLN A 61 14.17 -18.23 0.02
CA GLN A 61 15.51 -18.75 0.28
C GLN A 61 15.47 -20.29 0.33
N ASN A 62 16.56 -20.95 -0.08
CA ASN A 62 16.67 -22.40 -0.20
C ASN A 62 15.75 -23.06 -1.25
N ASN A 63 15.26 -22.28 -2.23
CA ASN A 63 14.35 -22.76 -3.28
C ASN A 63 13.03 -23.35 -2.75
N LEU A 64 12.64 -22.99 -1.53
CA LEU A 64 11.34 -23.37 -0.99
C LEU A 64 10.25 -22.61 -1.74
N VAL A 65 9.36 -23.36 -2.38
CA VAL A 65 8.21 -22.83 -3.10
C VAL A 65 7.04 -22.74 -2.12
N SER A 66 6.40 -21.58 -2.07
CA SER A 66 5.30 -21.30 -1.14
C SER A 66 4.21 -20.47 -1.78
N LEU A 67 2.97 -20.75 -1.39
CA LEU A 67 1.86 -19.83 -1.55
C LEU A 67 1.98 -18.75 -0.49
N PHE A 68 2.21 -17.52 -0.92
CA PHE A 68 2.21 -16.36 -0.05
C PHE A 68 0.81 -15.74 -0.03
N LEU A 69 0.27 -15.52 1.16
CA LEU A 69 -1.04 -14.92 1.41
C LEU A 69 -0.90 -13.72 2.34
N PHE A 70 -1.60 -12.63 2.01
CA PHE A 70 -1.63 -11.44 2.86
C PHE A 70 -3.05 -11.08 3.28
N ASP A 71 -3.30 -11.08 4.58
CA ASP A 71 -4.55 -10.74 5.26
C ASP A 71 -4.31 -9.73 6.39
N TYR A 72 -3.45 -8.73 6.13
CA TYR A 72 -2.79 -7.85 7.12
C TYR A 72 -1.57 -8.46 7.80
N HIS A 73 -1.34 -9.76 7.65
CA HIS A 73 -0.11 -10.44 8.05
C HIS A 73 0.54 -11.14 6.87
N GLN A 74 1.85 -11.38 6.94
CA GLN A 74 2.56 -12.14 5.92
C GLN A 74 2.50 -13.63 6.24
N ASN A 75 1.85 -14.41 5.39
CA ASN A 75 1.70 -15.84 5.58
C ASN A 75 2.36 -16.58 4.40
N TYR A 76 3.11 -17.64 4.71
CA TYR A 76 3.78 -18.47 3.72
C TYR A 76 3.38 -19.92 3.97
N ILE A 77 2.75 -20.55 2.97
CA ILE A 77 2.33 -21.94 3.02
C ILE A 77 3.18 -22.72 2.01
N PRO A 78 4.12 -23.55 2.46
CA PRO A 78 4.92 -24.39 1.56
C PRO A 78 4.05 -25.33 0.73
N VAL A 79 4.38 -25.47 -0.55
CA VAL A 79 3.58 -26.27 -1.51
C VAL A 79 3.64 -27.78 -1.26
N ASN A 80 4.59 -28.23 -0.43
CA ASN A 80 4.76 -29.62 -0.04
C ASN A 80 4.02 -29.98 1.25
N TYR A 81 3.30 -29.05 1.89
CA TYR A 81 2.52 -29.38 3.09
C TYR A 81 1.36 -30.31 2.76
N LYS A 82 1.06 -31.21 3.68
CA LYS A 82 -0.07 -32.12 3.57
C LYS A 82 -1.39 -31.34 3.55
N GLY A 83 -2.22 -31.59 2.54
CA GLY A 83 -3.47 -30.87 2.32
C GLY A 83 -3.35 -29.62 1.44
N PHE A 84 -2.13 -29.24 1.04
CA PHE A 84 -1.89 -28.04 0.22
C PHE A 84 -2.70 -28.03 -1.07
N LYS A 85 -2.75 -29.16 -1.79
CA LYS A 85 -3.52 -29.26 -3.03
C LYS A 85 -4.98 -28.86 -2.82
N ASN A 86 -5.63 -29.43 -1.80
CA ASN A 86 -7.04 -29.18 -1.51
C ASN A 86 -7.28 -27.71 -1.13
N VAL A 87 -6.38 -27.14 -0.32
CA VAL A 87 -6.44 -25.71 0.05
C VAL A 87 -6.28 -24.85 -1.20
N TYR A 88 -5.27 -25.09 -2.01
CA TYR A 88 -5.03 -24.33 -3.23
C TYR A 88 -6.22 -24.40 -4.20
N GLU A 89 -6.76 -25.59 -4.49
CA GLU A 89 -7.90 -25.77 -5.38
C GLU A 89 -9.15 -25.03 -4.86
N THR A 90 -9.37 -25.07 -3.55
CA THR A 90 -10.46 -24.32 -2.90
C THR A 90 -10.30 -22.81 -3.07
N LEU A 91 -9.09 -22.29 -2.82
CA LEU A 91 -8.78 -20.87 -2.99
C LEU A 91 -8.87 -20.43 -4.45
N SER A 92 -8.31 -21.20 -5.38
CA SER A 92 -8.36 -20.90 -6.80
C SER A 92 -9.81 -20.88 -7.31
N SER A 93 -10.64 -21.83 -6.88
CA SER A 93 -12.06 -21.85 -7.22
C SER A 93 -12.81 -20.63 -6.67
N ARG A 94 -12.58 -20.27 -5.40
CA ARG A 94 -13.24 -19.15 -4.72
C ARG A 94 -12.83 -17.79 -5.27
N PHE A 95 -11.52 -17.58 -5.43
CA PHE A 95 -10.95 -16.27 -5.74
C PHE A 95 -10.56 -16.10 -7.21
N LYS A 96 -10.64 -17.17 -8.01
CA LYS A 96 -10.21 -17.20 -9.42
C LYS A 96 -8.73 -16.85 -9.54
N PHE A 97 -7.89 -17.65 -8.88
CA PHE A 97 -6.44 -17.50 -9.00
C PHE A 97 -6.00 -17.71 -10.46
N ASN A 98 -4.91 -17.05 -10.84
CA ASN A 98 -4.27 -17.26 -12.14
C ASN A 98 -3.47 -18.56 -12.11
N ASP A 99 -4.18 -19.68 -12.25
CA ASP A 99 -3.62 -21.03 -12.27
C ASP A 99 -2.53 -21.21 -13.34
N PRO A 100 -2.66 -20.69 -14.57
CA PRO A 100 -1.57 -20.76 -15.54
C PRO A 100 -0.26 -20.18 -15.00
N VAL A 101 -0.31 -19.00 -14.36
CA VAL A 101 0.89 -18.39 -13.75
C VAL A 101 1.42 -19.23 -12.60
N PHE A 102 0.54 -19.81 -11.77
CA PHE A 102 0.93 -20.66 -10.66
C PHE A 102 1.68 -21.91 -11.13
N PHE A 103 1.08 -22.71 -12.03
CA PHE A 103 1.66 -23.97 -12.49
C PHE A 103 2.89 -23.77 -13.39
N GLU A 104 2.97 -22.68 -14.14
CA GLU A 104 4.20 -22.29 -14.84
C GLU A 104 5.34 -21.99 -13.86
N SER A 105 5.02 -21.58 -12.63
CA SER A 105 6.01 -21.08 -11.66
C SER A 105 6.41 -22.09 -10.60
N ILE A 106 5.54 -23.04 -10.24
CA ILE A 106 5.73 -23.93 -9.10
C ILE A 106 6.95 -24.87 -9.21
N ASN A 107 7.39 -25.17 -10.44
CA ASN A 107 8.53 -26.05 -10.71
C ASN A 107 9.83 -25.31 -11.04
N LYS A 108 9.83 -23.97 -10.99
CA LYS A 108 11.03 -23.17 -11.23
C LYS A 108 12.01 -23.32 -10.07
N LYS A 109 13.31 -23.15 -10.35
CA LYS A 109 14.41 -23.30 -9.38
C LYS A 109 15.08 -21.98 -9.01
N GLU A 110 14.56 -20.87 -9.50
CA GLU A 110 15.12 -19.54 -9.31
C GLU A 110 14.23 -18.73 -8.38
N LYS A 111 14.85 -17.83 -7.59
CA LYS A 111 14.12 -16.91 -6.72
C LYS A 111 13.13 -16.11 -7.53
N PHE A 112 11.90 -16.12 -7.06
CA PHE A 112 10.79 -15.64 -7.86
C PHE A 112 9.63 -15.22 -6.99
N LYS A 113 8.90 -14.21 -7.45
CA LYS A 113 7.65 -13.76 -6.84
C LYS A 113 6.73 -13.29 -7.96
N LYS A 114 5.63 -13.98 -8.19
CA LYS A 114 4.56 -13.53 -9.10
C LYS A 114 3.23 -13.52 -8.39
N VAL A 115 2.47 -12.46 -8.69
CA VAL A 115 1.09 -12.33 -8.27
C VAL A 115 0.25 -13.35 -9.03
N ILE A 116 -0.61 -14.07 -8.30
CA ILE A 116 -1.60 -14.98 -8.88
C ILE A 116 -3.02 -14.47 -8.65
N TRP A 117 -3.21 -13.58 -7.67
CA TRP A 117 -4.48 -12.95 -7.39
C TRP A 117 -4.31 -11.66 -6.57
N ARG A 118 -5.19 -10.69 -6.79
CA ARG A 118 -5.38 -9.52 -5.93
C ARG A 118 -6.88 -9.28 -5.76
N LYS A 119 -7.28 -8.85 -4.57
CA LYS A 119 -8.66 -8.42 -4.28
C LYS A 119 -8.99 -7.23 -5.17
N GLN A 120 -10.05 -7.35 -5.95
CA GLN A 120 -10.58 -6.21 -6.69
C GLN A 120 -11.16 -5.19 -5.71
N GLN A 121 -10.80 -3.93 -5.91
CA GLN A 121 -11.27 -2.83 -5.08
C GLN A 121 -11.85 -1.73 -5.96
N SER A 122 -12.82 -1.01 -5.42
CA SER A 122 -13.28 0.22 -6.04
C SER A 122 -12.15 1.25 -6.05
N PRO A 123 -11.96 2.01 -7.14
CA PRO A 123 -10.95 3.05 -7.19
C PRO A 123 -11.11 4.04 -6.03
N THR A 124 -10.04 4.25 -5.28
CA THR A 124 -10.03 5.18 -4.13
C THR A 124 -9.31 6.49 -4.41
N TYR A 125 -8.84 6.67 -5.64
CA TYR A 125 -8.23 7.91 -6.10
C TYR A 125 -8.64 8.24 -7.54
N GLN A 126 -8.52 9.53 -7.89
CA GLN A 126 -8.69 10.01 -9.25
C GLN A 126 -7.68 11.12 -9.54
N ILE A 127 -7.10 11.09 -10.74
CA ILE A 127 -6.30 12.19 -11.26
C ILE A 127 -7.23 13.17 -11.97
N LEU A 128 -7.17 14.43 -11.56
CA LEU A 128 -7.99 15.51 -12.13
C LEU A 128 -7.27 16.13 -13.34
N ALA A 129 -8.03 16.49 -14.37
CA ALA A 129 -7.52 17.14 -15.58
C ALA A 129 -7.23 18.65 -15.39
N THR A 130 -7.46 19.18 -14.20
CA THR A 130 -7.26 20.57 -13.81
C THR A 130 -5.79 20.90 -13.53
N GLY A 131 -5.50 22.19 -13.31
CA GLY A 131 -4.16 22.69 -12.97
C GLY A 131 -4.08 23.25 -11.55
N TYR A 132 -4.68 22.60 -10.56
CA TYR A 132 -4.53 23.00 -9.16
C TYR A 132 -3.06 22.87 -8.72
N ASN A 133 -2.56 23.87 -8.00
CA ASN A 133 -1.17 24.00 -7.57
C ASN A 133 -1.02 24.23 -6.06
N ASP A 134 -2.10 24.01 -5.29
CA ASP A 134 -2.23 24.27 -3.85
C ASP A 134 -1.69 23.13 -2.96
N TYR A 135 -0.87 22.23 -3.52
CA TYR A 135 -0.25 21.11 -2.81
C TYR A 135 0.48 21.54 -1.52
N ALA A 136 1.12 22.71 -1.53
CA ALA A 136 1.88 23.24 -0.41
C ALA A 136 1.01 23.97 0.63
N ASP A 137 -0.22 24.31 0.29
CA ASP A 137 -1.08 25.16 1.12
C ASP A 137 -1.98 24.31 2.02
N GLY A 138 -2.47 23.18 1.51
CA GLY A 138 -3.44 22.36 2.23
C GLY A 138 -4.17 21.34 1.36
N PHE A 139 -5.37 21.01 1.78
CA PHE A 139 -6.29 20.13 1.07
C PHE A 139 -7.72 20.67 1.11
N GLU A 140 -8.54 20.31 0.13
CA GLU A 140 -9.92 20.76 0.03
C GLU A 140 -10.89 19.59 0.23
N ILE A 141 -11.76 19.73 1.24
CA ILE A 141 -12.87 18.82 1.48
C ILE A 141 -13.93 19.08 0.40
N GLN A 142 -14.25 18.06 -0.41
CA GLN A 142 -15.25 18.13 -1.48
C GLN A 142 -16.68 17.93 -0.95
N SER A 143 -17.04 18.65 0.12
CA SER A 143 -18.41 18.72 0.63
C SER A 143 -19.28 19.63 -0.26
N PRO A 144 -20.62 19.65 -0.12
CA PRO A 144 -21.50 20.54 -0.88
C PRO A 144 -21.09 22.02 -0.80
N ARG A 145 -20.57 22.43 0.36
CA ARG A 145 -19.88 23.71 0.55
C ARG A 145 -18.39 23.43 0.78
N LYS A 146 -17.63 23.39 -0.31
CA LYS A 146 -16.19 23.10 -0.29
C LYS A 146 -15.45 23.90 0.79
N GLN A 147 -14.58 23.21 1.52
CA GLN A 147 -13.79 23.79 2.59
C GLN A 147 -12.31 23.47 2.38
N PHE A 148 -11.49 24.51 2.27
CA PHE A 148 -10.04 24.37 2.25
C PHE A 148 -9.50 24.30 3.68
N ILE A 149 -8.64 23.32 3.95
CA ILE A 149 -7.98 23.08 5.23
C ILE A 149 -6.48 23.27 5.02
N ASN A 150 -5.88 24.19 5.76
CA ASN A 150 -4.45 24.45 5.67
C ASN A 150 -3.65 23.35 6.39
N TRP A 151 -2.44 23.03 5.92
CA TRP A 151 -1.57 22.06 6.60
C TRP A 151 -1.24 22.44 8.05
N ASN A 152 -1.34 23.72 8.42
CA ASN A 152 -1.12 24.22 9.78
C ASN A 152 -2.32 24.01 10.71
N THR A 153 -3.46 23.53 10.22
CA THR A 153 -4.64 23.27 11.06
C THR A 153 -4.30 22.26 12.16
N THR A 154 -4.58 22.65 13.39
CA THR A 154 -4.23 21.86 14.58
C THR A 154 -5.18 20.68 14.77
N TYR A 155 -4.76 19.68 15.56
CA TYR A 155 -5.65 18.60 15.99
C TYR A 155 -6.95 19.15 16.62
N SER A 156 -6.86 20.14 17.51
CA SER A 156 -8.04 20.73 18.18
C SER A 156 -9.01 21.42 17.21
N GLU A 157 -8.49 22.01 16.14
CA GLU A 157 -9.31 22.65 15.10
C GLU A 157 -9.93 21.62 14.17
N LEU A 158 -9.14 20.64 13.72
CA LEU A 158 -9.61 19.60 12.80
C LEU A 158 -10.67 18.70 13.45
N GLU A 159 -10.50 18.37 14.74
CA GLU A 159 -11.47 17.58 15.53
C GLU A 159 -12.85 18.25 15.62
N LYS A 160 -12.91 19.59 15.55
CA LYS A 160 -14.17 20.36 15.58
C LYS A 160 -14.87 20.46 14.22
N SER A 161 -14.23 20.00 13.15
CA SER A 161 -14.83 20.03 11.81
C SER A 161 -16.05 19.12 11.76
N GLU A 162 -17.18 19.63 11.26
CA GLU A 162 -18.38 18.81 11.04
C GLU A 162 -18.19 17.75 9.94
N HIS A 163 -17.11 17.85 9.15
CA HIS A 163 -16.79 16.96 8.04
C HIS A 163 -15.89 15.79 8.42
N VAL A 164 -15.50 15.65 9.70
CA VAL A 164 -14.70 14.52 10.18
C VAL A 164 -15.51 13.56 11.05
N PHE A 165 -15.03 12.33 11.17
CA PHE A 165 -15.51 11.34 12.12
C PHE A 165 -14.35 10.46 12.61
N PHE A 166 -14.56 9.77 13.73
CA PHE A 166 -13.55 8.92 14.35
C PHE A 166 -13.93 7.44 14.25
N GLN A 167 -12.93 6.61 14.00
CA GLN A 167 -13.05 5.16 14.07
C GLN A 167 -11.87 4.57 14.86
N LYS A 168 -12.04 3.36 15.37
CA LYS A 168 -10.97 2.62 16.05
C LYS A 168 -10.29 1.65 15.11
N SER A 169 -8.97 1.62 15.13
CA SER A 169 -8.20 0.56 14.47
C SER A 169 -8.37 -0.78 15.22
N PRO A 170 -8.02 -1.92 14.59
CA PRO A 170 -7.93 -3.21 15.29
C PRO A 170 -7.00 -3.20 16.51
N TYR A 171 -6.09 -2.22 16.59
CA TYR A 171 -5.16 -2.00 17.70
C TYR A 171 -5.62 -0.89 18.65
N ASN A 172 -6.91 -0.54 18.64
CA ASN A 172 -7.55 0.48 19.48
C ASN A 172 -7.04 1.93 19.30
N GLN A 173 -6.34 2.20 18.20
CA GLN A 173 -5.87 3.55 17.86
C GLN A 173 -7.03 4.39 17.32
N SER A 174 -7.11 5.66 17.71
CA SER A 174 -8.07 6.61 17.16
C SER A 174 -7.62 7.02 15.76
N ILE A 175 -8.52 6.89 14.79
CA ILE A 175 -8.30 7.28 13.41
C ILE A 175 -9.33 8.35 13.08
N LEU A 176 -8.87 9.51 12.61
CA LEU A 176 -9.71 10.52 11.99
C LEU A 176 -9.92 10.19 10.52
N LYS A 177 -11.18 10.25 10.08
CA LYS A 177 -11.61 10.11 8.69
C LYS A 177 -12.48 11.28 8.27
N PHE A 178 -12.60 11.48 6.95
CA PHE A 178 -13.41 12.54 6.36
C PHE A 178 -14.69 11.96 5.75
N LYS A 179 -15.81 12.67 5.91
CA LYS A 179 -17.13 12.28 5.38
C LYS A 179 -17.24 12.45 3.86
N TYR A 180 -16.35 13.23 3.26
CA TYR A 180 -16.33 13.57 1.85
C TYR A 180 -14.94 13.34 1.25
N PRO A 181 -14.83 13.14 -0.06
CA PRO A 181 -13.55 13.05 -0.75
C PRO A 181 -12.68 14.27 -0.51
N ILE A 182 -11.36 14.06 -0.48
CA ILE A 182 -10.36 15.08 -0.23
C ILE A 182 -9.56 15.33 -1.50
N ARG A 183 -9.48 16.59 -1.92
CA ARG A 183 -8.64 17.01 -3.05
C ARG A 183 -7.32 17.59 -2.52
N ILE A 184 -6.21 17.11 -3.07
CA ILE A 184 -4.87 17.66 -2.85
C ILE A 184 -4.29 17.96 -4.23
N GLY A 185 -4.19 19.25 -4.59
CA GLY A 185 -3.83 19.63 -5.95
C GLY A 185 -4.73 18.95 -6.98
N ASN A 186 -4.13 18.19 -7.91
CA ASN A 186 -4.83 17.46 -8.97
C ASN A 186 -5.14 16.00 -8.61
N ILE A 187 -5.13 15.65 -7.33
CA ILE A 187 -5.43 14.32 -6.84
C ILE A 187 -6.70 14.39 -5.98
N LEU A 188 -7.69 13.57 -6.30
CA LEU A 188 -8.88 13.36 -5.48
C LEU A 188 -8.76 12.01 -4.76
N LEU A 189 -9.01 12.00 -3.45
CA LEU A 189 -8.82 10.85 -2.56
C LEU A 189 -10.12 10.52 -1.81
N ASN A 190 -10.56 9.27 -1.86
CA ASN A 190 -11.79 8.82 -1.21
C ASN A 190 -11.56 8.21 0.17
N ASP A 191 -10.33 7.88 0.52
CA ASP A 191 -9.97 7.28 1.82
C ASP A 191 -8.82 8.03 2.49
N PHE A 192 -8.97 9.35 2.67
CA PHE A 192 -7.99 10.17 3.37
C PHE A 192 -8.23 10.14 4.89
N GLY A 193 -7.17 10.08 5.68
CA GLY A 193 -7.27 10.05 7.14
C GLY A 193 -5.97 10.33 7.86
N SER A 194 -6.02 10.32 9.18
CA SER A 194 -4.87 10.50 10.06
C SER A 194 -5.02 9.63 11.31
N TYR A 195 -3.92 9.08 11.80
CA TYR A 195 -3.89 8.60 13.18
C TYR A 195 -4.02 9.81 14.11
N PHE A 196 -4.88 9.69 15.12
CA PHE A 196 -5.37 10.83 15.91
C PHE A 196 -5.22 10.61 17.42
N ASP A 197 -4.14 9.93 17.82
CA ASP A 197 -3.78 9.65 19.21
C ASP A 197 -2.67 10.57 19.73
N ASN A 198 -2.60 11.82 19.25
CA ASN A 198 -1.57 12.75 19.69
C ASN A 198 -1.93 13.36 21.06
N LYS A 199 -0.99 13.30 22.01
CA LYS A 199 -1.14 13.93 23.33
C LYS A 199 -1.25 15.45 23.24
N ARG A 200 -0.52 16.05 22.29
CA ARG A 200 -0.60 17.49 22.01
C ARG A 200 -1.63 17.75 20.92
N LYS A 201 -2.68 18.47 21.27
CA LYS A 201 -3.75 18.83 20.33
C LYS A 201 -3.63 20.26 19.78
N ASP A 202 -2.66 21.03 20.25
CA ASP A 202 -2.40 22.43 19.89
C ASP A 202 -1.43 22.57 18.70
N VAL A 203 -0.99 21.44 18.14
CA VAL A 203 -0.06 21.38 17.00
C VAL A 203 -0.76 20.97 15.72
N ALA A 204 -0.16 21.31 14.59
CA ALA A 204 -0.61 20.86 13.27
C ALA A 204 -0.63 19.32 13.17
N VAL A 205 -1.59 18.80 12.40
CA VAL A 205 -1.64 17.36 12.07
C VAL A 205 -0.58 17.06 11.02
N LEU A 206 0.42 16.24 11.36
CA LEU A 206 1.59 16.04 10.50
C LEU A 206 1.51 14.80 9.61
N ASN A 207 0.70 13.81 10.00
CA ASN A 207 0.71 12.48 9.40
C ASN A 207 -0.64 12.15 8.81
N PHE A 208 -0.78 12.32 7.50
CA PHE A 208 -1.95 11.85 6.77
C PHE A 208 -1.63 10.58 6.02
N TYR A 209 -2.66 9.77 5.80
CA TYR A 209 -2.56 8.57 5.00
C TYR A 209 -3.78 8.36 4.13
N THR A 210 -3.57 7.63 3.04
CA THR A 210 -4.65 7.16 2.18
C THR A 210 -4.26 5.85 1.52
N HIS A 211 -5.25 5.00 1.24
CA HIS A 211 -5.05 3.85 0.38
C HIS A 211 -5.45 4.22 -1.04
N CYS A 212 -4.56 4.02 -2.01
CA CYS A 212 -4.82 4.31 -3.42
C CYS A 212 -4.88 3.03 -4.24
N PHE A 213 -6.11 2.59 -4.55
CA PHE A 213 -6.39 1.45 -5.39
C PHE A 213 -6.87 1.92 -6.76
N ASP A 214 -6.33 1.32 -7.83
CA ASP A 214 -6.99 1.34 -9.12
C ASP A 214 -8.08 0.25 -9.16
N ASN A 215 -8.85 0.21 -10.25
CA ASN A 215 -9.92 -0.77 -10.42
C ASN A 215 -9.45 -2.24 -10.49
N GLN A 216 -8.14 -2.48 -10.64
CA GLN A 216 -7.55 -3.82 -10.75
C GLN A 216 -6.62 -4.17 -9.57
N GLY A 217 -6.52 -3.29 -8.56
CA GLY A 217 -5.58 -3.42 -7.44
C GLY A 217 -4.11 -3.49 -7.86
N THR A 218 -3.71 -2.92 -9.00
CA THR A 218 -2.36 -2.99 -9.56
C THR A 218 -1.47 -1.83 -9.11
N ASP A 219 -0.19 -1.90 -9.48
CA ASP A 219 0.80 -0.86 -9.20
C ASP A 219 0.60 0.40 -10.08
N ARG A 220 -0.46 0.45 -10.89
CA ARG A 220 -0.83 1.63 -11.69
C ARG A 220 -1.06 2.85 -10.80
N SER A 221 -1.69 2.70 -9.64
CA SER A 221 -1.91 3.81 -8.71
C SER A 221 -0.61 4.49 -8.29
N TYR A 222 0.47 3.72 -8.07
CA TYR A 222 1.80 4.28 -7.82
C TYR A 222 2.31 5.09 -9.01
N ASN A 223 2.22 4.55 -10.22
CA ASN A 223 2.74 5.21 -11.41
C ASN A 223 1.97 6.50 -11.71
N ASP A 224 0.63 6.45 -11.64
CA ASP A 224 -0.23 7.60 -11.90
C ASP A 224 0.05 8.73 -10.87
N LEU A 225 0.14 8.39 -9.58
CA LEU A 225 0.44 9.36 -8.51
C LEU A 225 1.89 9.89 -8.58
N LYS A 226 2.85 9.06 -8.97
CA LYS A 226 4.24 9.48 -9.14
C LYS A 226 4.38 10.49 -10.27
N GLU A 227 3.78 10.20 -11.43
CA GLU A 227 3.90 11.07 -12.60
C GLU A 227 3.17 12.40 -12.40
N ILE A 228 1.98 12.40 -11.79
CA ILE A 228 1.26 13.66 -11.48
C ILE A 228 2.05 14.52 -10.49
N LEU A 229 2.59 13.93 -9.43
CA LEU A 229 3.35 14.67 -8.41
C LEU A 229 4.67 15.18 -8.98
N LYS A 230 5.39 14.38 -9.77
CA LYS A 230 6.59 14.87 -10.47
C LYS A 230 6.25 16.07 -11.33
N ARG A 231 5.24 15.97 -12.18
CA ARG A 231 4.83 17.04 -13.09
C ARG A 231 4.49 18.32 -12.33
N ASP A 232 3.64 18.22 -11.32
CA ASP A 232 3.07 19.38 -10.64
C ASP A 232 4.06 20.03 -9.65
N LEU A 233 4.90 19.22 -9.00
CA LEU A 233 5.88 19.72 -8.02
C LEU A 233 7.22 20.12 -8.66
N THR A 234 7.45 19.83 -9.95
CA THR A 234 8.70 20.21 -10.66
C THR A 234 9.00 21.71 -10.56
N TRP A 235 7.97 22.56 -10.59
CA TRP A 235 8.14 24.01 -10.46
C TRP A 235 8.55 24.43 -9.04
N ILE A 236 8.01 23.79 -8.01
CA ILE A 236 8.38 24.03 -6.60
C ILE A 236 9.86 23.69 -6.38
N ILE A 237 10.31 22.56 -6.94
CA ILE A 237 11.72 22.15 -6.91
C ILE A 237 12.61 23.17 -7.64
N LYS A 238 12.19 23.67 -8.81
CA LYS A 238 12.93 24.71 -9.56
C LYS A 238 13.02 26.04 -8.79
N ILE A 239 11.94 26.48 -8.14
CA ILE A 239 11.97 27.70 -7.29
C ILE A 239 12.93 27.52 -6.12
N MET A 240 12.92 26.36 -5.45
CA MET A 240 13.83 26.10 -4.32
C MET A 240 15.29 26.15 -4.78
N VAL A 241 15.63 25.48 -5.88
CA VAL A 241 16.98 25.50 -6.46
C VAL A 241 17.40 26.90 -6.92
N MET A 242 16.49 27.68 -7.51
CA MET A 242 16.78 29.08 -7.89
C MET A 242 16.95 29.98 -6.67
N LYS A 243 16.13 29.84 -5.62
CA LYS A 243 16.27 30.62 -4.37
C LYS A 243 17.55 30.28 -3.60
N GLU A 244 18.00 29.03 -3.63
CA GLU A 244 19.29 28.59 -3.07
C GLU A 244 20.47 29.24 -3.82
N THR A 245 20.35 29.32 -5.15
CA THR A 245 21.36 29.94 -6.03
C THR A 245 21.46 31.45 -5.82
N ILE A 246 20.33 32.13 -5.56
CA ILE A 246 20.27 33.57 -5.24
C ILE A 246 20.69 33.86 -3.79
N LYS A 247 20.55 32.91 -2.86
CA LYS A 247 20.96 33.06 -1.45
C LYS A 247 22.46 32.82 -1.19
N LYS A 248 23.19 32.16 -2.08
CA LYS A 248 24.66 32.05 -1.99
C LYS A 248 25.41 33.39 -2.10
N THR A 249 24.70 34.50 -2.35
CA THR A 249 25.24 35.86 -2.43
C THR A 249 25.04 36.73 -1.18
N SER A 250 24.44 36.24 -0.08
CA SER A 250 24.37 37.02 1.17
C SER A 250 24.36 36.14 2.42
N THR A 251 25.43 36.23 3.22
CA THR A 251 25.75 35.37 4.36
C THR A 251 25.04 35.73 5.68
N SER A 252 24.16 36.73 5.74
CA SER A 252 23.59 37.20 7.02
C SER A 252 22.15 36.78 7.33
N VAL A 253 21.44 36.09 6.43
CA VAL A 253 19.99 35.79 6.60
C VAL A 253 19.73 34.30 6.93
N LEU A 254 20.78 33.54 7.26
CA LEU A 254 20.67 32.09 7.51
C LEU A 254 19.92 31.75 8.82
N LYS A 255 19.77 32.70 9.74
CA LYS A 255 19.20 32.44 11.09
C LYS A 255 17.68 32.53 11.21
N GLU A 256 16.97 33.09 10.23
CA GLU A 256 15.53 33.40 10.42
C GLU A 256 14.54 32.51 9.65
N LEU A 257 14.96 31.55 8.84
CA LEU A 257 14.06 31.02 7.80
C LEU A 257 13.98 29.50 7.71
N ILE A 258 13.48 28.86 8.77
CA ILE A 258 13.17 27.43 8.72
C ILE A 258 11.97 27.10 9.65
N CYS A 259 10.80 26.66 9.14
CA CYS A 259 9.65 26.08 9.88
C CYS A 259 8.46 25.63 8.99
N LEU A 260 8.31 24.30 8.73
CA LEU A 260 7.08 23.46 8.80
C LEU A 260 7.16 22.22 7.88
N PHE A 261 7.00 21.00 8.40
CA PHE A 261 6.93 19.77 7.60
C PHE A 261 5.51 19.19 7.59
N ALA A 262 5.06 18.66 6.44
CA ALA A 262 3.91 17.75 6.37
C ALA A 262 4.40 16.40 5.80
N ILE A 263 4.06 15.29 6.46
CA ILE A 263 4.40 13.95 5.98
C ILE A 263 3.10 13.32 5.44
N LEU A 264 2.99 13.27 4.12
CA LEU A 264 1.91 12.54 3.46
C LEU A 264 2.38 11.09 3.25
N THR A 265 1.88 10.16 4.05
CA THR A 265 2.17 8.74 3.83
C THR A 265 1.15 8.17 2.86
N ILE A 266 1.51 8.03 1.59
CA ILE A 266 0.65 7.33 0.62
C ILE A 266 0.86 5.83 0.80
N VAL A 267 -0.19 5.13 1.20
CA VAL A 267 -0.17 3.67 1.29
C VAL A 267 -0.67 3.12 -0.05
N ILE A 268 0.23 2.46 -0.78
CA ILE A 268 -0.04 1.93 -2.12
C ILE A 268 -0.05 0.40 -1.99
N GLY A 269 -1.24 -0.18 -1.87
CA GLY A 269 -1.34 -1.56 -1.40
C GLY A 269 -0.71 -1.69 -0.01
N ASN A 270 0.33 -2.52 0.14
CA ASN A 270 1.13 -2.66 1.37
C ASN A 270 2.55 -2.07 1.27
N LEU A 271 2.83 -1.29 0.23
CA LEU A 271 4.03 -0.49 0.18
C LEU A 271 3.71 0.87 0.80
N MET A 272 4.25 1.11 1.99
CA MET A 272 4.16 2.40 2.64
C MET A 272 5.11 3.36 1.91
N VAL A 273 4.56 4.22 1.05
CA VAL A 273 5.34 5.29 0.43
C VAL A 273 5.14 6.54 1.27
N VAL A 274 6.10 6.79 2.15
CA VAL A 274 6.18 8.08 2.84
C VAL A 274 6.56 9.13 1.79
N ILE A 275 5.60 9.93 1.35
CA ILE A 275 5.88 11.16 0.64
C ILE A 275 6.20 12.21 1.70
N LEU A 276 7.49 12.35 1.96
CA LEU A 276 8.01 13.54 2.61
C LEU A 276 7.75 14.72 1.67
N LEU A 277 6.76 15.56 1.98
CA LEU A 277 6.74 16.91 1.43
C LEU A 277 7.88 17.66 2.15
N TYR A 278 9.01 17.79 1.45
CA TYR A 278 10.23 18.40 1.96
C TYR A 278 10.00 19.89 2.25
N LEU A 279 9.87 20.24 3.52
CA LEU A 279 9.96 21.62 4.01
C LEU A 279 10.71 21.60 5.35
N LEU A 280 12.00 21.93 5.30
CA LEU A 280 12.97 21.86 6.40
C LEU A 280 12.51 22.58 7.69
N LYS A 281 12.85 22.01 8.86
CA LYS A 281 13.27 22.64 10.15
C LYS A 281 13.96 21.69 11.13
N ILE A 282 15.24 21.96 11.39
CA ILE A 282 15.84 21.87 12.73
C ILE A 282 16.69 23.13 12.93
N GLY A 283 16.54 23.77 14.08
CA GLY A 283 17.34 24.90 14.53
C GLY A 283 16.70 25.54 15.76
N GLY A 284 17.11 25.10 16.95
CA GLY A 284 16.74 25.64 18.25
C GLY A 284 17.59 24.99 19.33
N ASP A 285 18.39 25.80 20.01
CA ASP A 285 19.63 25.46 20.71
C ASP A 285 19.47 24.77 22.09
N ILE A 286 20.47 23.94 22.40
CA ILE A 286 20.90 23.62 23.76
C ILE A 286 21.60 24.89 24.31
N PRO A 287 21.19 25.45 25.47
CA PRO A 287 22.00 26.44 26.15
C PRO A 287 23.13 25.74 26.89
N ASN A 288 24.35 26.26 26.74
CA ASN A 288 25.50 25.94 27.58
C ASN A 288 25.17 26.24 29.06
N CYS A 289 24.91 25.18 29.82
CA CYS A 289 25.29 24.91 31.22
C CYS A 289 24.91 23.47 31.54
#